data_AF-A0A7W0MB27-F1
#
_entry.id   AF-A0A7W0MB27-F1
#
_cell.length_a   1.000
_cell.length_b   1.000
_cell.length_c   1.000
_cell.angle_alpha   90.00
_cell.angle_beta   90.00
_cell.angle_gamma   90.00
#
_symmetry.space_group_name_H-M   'P 1'
#
loop_
_entity.id
_entity.type
_entity.pdbx_description
1 polymer ?
#
loop_
_entity_poly.entity_id
_entity_poly.type
_entity_poly.pdbx_seq_one_letter_code
_entity_poly.pdbx_strand_id
1 'polypeptide(L)'
;MRKLLGAAILAALFVPAAAQTGKPDAKDGEPVAETKEFLLDVSEARAKTGRVPNGYGQIGLTRDQKERIYGIQAAYAQRIKELEEELEGLKVEQIIQIKNVLNDNQKTQIENYEARTNSRRRTTTP
;
A
#
# COMPACT_ATOMS: atom_id res chain seq x y z
N MET A 1 -10.15 -38.04 -9.58
CA MET A 1 -11.50 -38.64 -9.71
C MET A 1 -12.53 -37.62 -9.23
N ARG A 2 -13.53 -37.31 -10.07
CA ARG A 2 -14.94 -36.97 -9.76
C ARG A 2 -15.18 -36.11 -8.49
N LYS A 3 -15.81 -34.92 -8.52
CA LYS A 3 -17.07 -34.58 -9.22
C LYS A 3 -17.24 -33.06 -9.39
N LEU A 4 -17.68 -32.66 -10.58
CA LEU A 4 -18.53 -31.50 -10.86
C LEU A 4 -19.92 -31.71 -10.24
N LEU A 5 -20.44 -30.72 -9.55
CA LEU A 5 -21.87 -30.41 -9.30
C LEU A 5 -21.83 -28.91 -8.91
N GLY A 6 -22.43 -27.94 -9.59
CA GLY A 6 -23.69 -27.94 -10.31
C GLY A 6 -24.80 -27.46 -9.38
N ALA A 7 -25.07 -26.15 -9.33
CA ALA A 7 -26.39 -25.56 -9.08
C ALA A 7 -26.33 -24.03 -9.18
N ALA A 8 -26.98 -23.51 -10.22
CA ALA A 8 -27.35 -22.11 -10.35
C ALA A 8 -28.46 -21.77 -9.35
N ILE A 9 -28.37 -20.61 -8.71
CA ILE A 9 -29.52 -19.96 -8.07
C ILE A 9 -29.63 -18.57 -8.68
N LEU A 10 -30.47 -18.48 -9.70
CA LEU A 10 -31.01 -17.25 -10.26
C LEU A 10 -32.19 -16.83 -9.36
N ALA A 11 -32.03 -15.77 -8.58
CA ALA A 11 -33.13 -15.16 -7.84
C ALA A 11 -33.08 -13.65 -8.08
N ALA A 12 -33.69 -13.22 -9.18
CA ALA A 12 -34.10 -11.83 -9.38
C ALA A 12 -35.36 -11.60 -8.55
N LEU A 13 -35.25 -10.80 -7.49
CA LEU A 13 -36.40 -10.21 -6.81
C LEU A 13 -36.35 -8.69 -6.92
N PHE A 14 -37.35 -8.21 -7.63
CA PHE A 14 -37.72 -6.84 -7.93
C PHE A 14 -38.31 -6.18 -6.66
N VAL A 15 -37.84 -4.98 -6.31
CA VAL A 15 -38.49 -4.11 -5.31
C VAL A 15 -38.59 -2.69 -5.92
N PRO A 16 -39.77 -2.04 -5.84
CA PRO A 16 -40.15 -0.95 -6.73
C PRO A 16 -39.61 0.42 -6.32
N ALA A 17 -39.42 1.26 -7.34
CA ALA A 17 -39.21 2.69 -7.22
C ALA A 17 -40.55 3.41 -6.93
N ALA A 18 -40.65 4.09 -5.80
CA ALA A 18 -41.67 5.09 -5.54
C ALA A 18 -41.11 6.23 -4.67
N ALA A 19 -40.94 7.38 -5.33
CA ALA A 19 -40.92 8.76 -4.82
C ALA A 19 -40.91 9.01 -3.30
N GLN A 20 -39.80 9.60 -2.82
CA GLN A 20 -39.86 10.67 -1.82
C GLN A 20 -39.15 11.90 -2.39
N THR A 21 -39.94 12.93 -2.68
CA THR A 21 -39.51 14.30 -2.91
C THR A 21 -39.00 14.88 -1.58
N GLY A 22 -37.70 14.78 -1.35
CA GLY A 22 -36.97 15.46 -0.28
C GLY A 22 -36.05 16.53 -0.89
N LYS A 23 -36.39 17.78 -0.61
CA LYS A 23 -35.63 19.03 -0.83
C LYS A 23 -34.09 18.86 -0.71
N PRO A 24 -33.27 19.34 -1.66
CA PRO A 24 -31.82 19.29 -1.54
C PRO A 24 -31.32 20.46 -0.68
N ASP A 25 -31.11 20.21 0.62
CA ASP A 25 -30.26 21.07 1.45
C ASP A 25 -28.85 20.48 1.45
N ALA A 26 -27.93 21.22 0.82
CA ALA A 26 -26.51 20.90 0.72
C ALA A 26 -25.86 20.77 2.11
N LYS A 27 -25.39 19.57 2.42
CA LYS A 27 -24.27 19.31 3.34
C LYS A 27 -23.47 18.12 2.82
N ASP A 28 -22.50 18.42 1.97
CA ASP A 28 -21.52 17.47 1.48
C ASP A 28 -20.72 16.86 2.64
N GLY A 29 -20.64 15.53 2.66
CA GLY A 29 -19.62 14.79 3.40
C GLY A 29 -20.11 13.74 4.40
N GLU A 30 -21.13 12.95 4.08
CA GLU A 30 -21.33 11.67 4.78
C GLU A 30 -20.22 10.67 4.40
N PRO A 31 -19.68 9.93 5.38
CA PRO A 31 -18.54 9.05 5.19
C PRO A 31 -18.92 7.82 4.36
N VAL A 32 -18.19 7.63 3.25
CA VAL A 32 -18.17 6.40 2.47
C VAL A 32 -17.87 5.20 3.40
N ALA A 33 -18.91 4.44 3.70
CA ALA A 33 -18.90 3.35 4.68
C ALA A 33 -18.35 2.02 4.13
N GLU A 34 -17.71 1.99 2.96
CA GLU A 34 -17.21 0.76 2.32
C GLU A 34 -15.68 0.57 2.41
N THR A 35 -14.92 1.51 2.96
CA THR A 35 -13.46 1.38 3.12
C THR A 35 -13.06 0.84 4.51
N LYS A 36 -13.91 0.04 5.15
CA LYS A 36 -13.71 -0.40 6.54
C LYS A 36 -12.65 -1.50 6.72
N GLU A 37 -12.26 -2.23 5.69
CA GLU A 37 -11.20 -3.24 5.84
C GLU A 37 -9.77 -2.67 5.83
N PHE A 38 -9.58 -1.41 5.37
CA PHE A 38 -8.26 -0.78 5.33
C PHE A 38 -8.06 0.26 6.46
N LEU A 39 -9.09 0.58 7.24
CA LEU A 39 -8.96 1.47 8.38
C LEU A 39 -8.44 0.70 9.60
N LEU A 40 -7.17 0.28 9.50
CA LEU A 40 -6.34 -0.09 10.64
C LEU A 40 -6.43 1.02 11.68
N ASP A 41 -6.58 0.60 12.92
CA ASP A 41 -6.81 1.39 14.13
C ASP A 41 -5.96 2.67 14.21
N VAL A 42 -6.47 3.74 13.57
CA VAL A 42 -5.85 5.08 13.57
C VAL A 42 -5.81 5.66 14.98
N SER A 43 -6.57 5.08 15.93
CA SER A 43 -6.77 5.64 17.26
C SER A 43 -5.61 5.36 18.24
N GLU A 44 -4.80 4.32 18.02
CA GLU A 44 -3.69 3.98 18.92
C GLU A 44 -2.31 4.51 18.44
N ALA A 45 -2.19 4.90 17.17
CA ALA A 45 -0.98 5.51 16.65
C ALA A 45 -0.87 6.97 17.11
N ARG A 46 -0.33 7.20 18.31
CA ARG A 46 -0.08 8.54 18.85
C ARG A 46 0.79 9.33 17.86
N ALA A 47 0.16 10.22 17.10
CA ALA A 47 0.82 11.01 16.06
C ALA A 47 1.98 11.80 16.67
N LYS A 48 3.22 11.44 16.30
CA LYS A 48 4.34 12.38 16.41
C LYS A 48 3.96 13.60 15.57
N THR A 49 4.05 14.80 16.16
CA THR A 49 3.73 16.09 15.51
C THR A 49 4.24 16.11 14.07
N GLY A 50 3.33 15.95 13.12
CA GLY A 50 3.62 15.81 11.70
C GLY A 50 3.36 17.09 10.94
N ARG A 51 3.96 17.20 9.75
CA ARG A 51 3.53 18.21 8.78
C ARG A 51 2.40 17.60 7.95
N VAL A 52 1.36 18.39 7.72
CA VAL A 52 0.36 18.01 6.71
C VAL A 52 1.05 17.93 5.34
N PRO A 53 0.51 17.14 4.40
CA PRO A 53 1.08 17.06 3.06
C PRO A 53 1.22 18.43 2.40
N ASN A 54 2.15 18.54 1.45
CA ASN A 54 2.43 19.80 0.79
C ASN A 54 1.16 20.40 0.14
N GLY A 55 0.92 21.69 0.31
CA GLY A 55 -0.28 22.39 -0.16
C GLY A 55 -1.51 22.27 0.76
N TYR A 56 -1.60 21.23 1.60
CA TYR A 56 -2.79 21.00 2.46
C TYR A 56 -2.87 22.02 3.61
N GLY A 57 -1.75 22.64 3.98
CA GLY A 57 -1.75 23.73 4.96
C GLY A 57 -2.47 24.99 4.49
N GLN A 58 -2.68 25.15 3.18
CA GLN A 58 -3.20 26.38 2.57
C GLN A 58 -4.73 26.39 2.44
N ILE A 59 -5.39 25.25 2.60
CA ILE A 59 -6.85 25.10 2.38
C ILE A 59 -7.68 25.22 3.66
N GLY A 60 -7.11 25.77 4.73
CA GLY A 60 -7.85 26.04 5.97
C GLY A 60 -8.31 24.79 6.73
N LEU A 61 -7.47 23.74 6.78
CA LEU A 61 -7.80 22.51 7.51
C LEU A 61 -8.10 22.76 8.99
N THR A 62 -9.20 22.17 9.47
CA THR A 62 -9.56 22.12 10.90
C THR A 62 -8.56 21.28 11.69
N ARG A 63 -8.53 21.48 13.01
CA ARG A 63 -7.69 20.70 13.92
C ARG A 63 -7.97 19.20 13.79
N ASP A 64 -9.24 18.80 13.82
CA ASP A 64 -9.65 17.39 13.74
C ASP A 64 -9.23 16.76 12.40
N GLN A 65 -9.32 17.50 11.29
CA GLN A 65 -8.83 17.02 10.00
C GLN A 65 -7.31 16.80 10.03
N LYS A 66 -6.54 17.70 10.64
CA LYS A 66 -5.08 17.54 10.77
C LYS A 66 -4.73 16.33 11.62
N GLU A 67 -5.41 16.14 12.75
CA GLU A 67 -5.21 14.98 13.63
C GLU A 67 -5.49 13.67 12.88
N ARG A 68 -6.59 13.59 12.11
CA ARG A 68 -6.87 12.43 11.26
C ARG A 68 -5.79 12.20 10.18
N ILE A 69 -5.33 13.25 9.52
CA ILE A 69 -4.26 13.17 8.52
C ILE A 69 -2.98 12.60 9.15
N TYR A 70 -2.60 13.05 10.33
CA TYR A 70 -1.41 12.54 11.00
C TYR A 70 -1.53 11.06 11.36
N GLY A 71 -2.70 10.63 11.84
CA GLY A 71 -2.96 9.23 12.11
C GLY A 71 -2.86 8.36 10.85
N ILE A 72 -3.43 8.81 9.73
CA ILE A 72 -3.31 8.16 8.42
C ILE A 72 -1.84 8.05 8.01
N GLN A 73 -1.09 9.16 8.06
CA GLN A 73 0.33 9.17 7.70
C GLN A 73 1.15 8.19 8.55
N ALA A 74 0.89 8.11 9.86
CA ALA A 74 1.59 7.19 10.75
C ALA A 74 1.29 5.72 10.42
N ALA A 75 0.01 5.39 10.23
CA ALA A 75 -0.41 4.03 9.88
C ALA A 75 0.21 3.56 8.56
N TYR A 76 0.15 4.40 7.52
CA TYR A 76 0.76 4.07 6.23
C TYR A 76 2.29 4.06 6.29
N ALA A 77 2.94 4.94 7.06
CA ALA A 77 4.40 4.92 7.19
C ALA A 77 4.89 3.58 7.78
N GLN A 78 4.20 3.06 8.80
CA GLN A 78 4.52 1.76 9.37
C GLN A 78 4.31 0.64 8.35
N ARG A 79 3.18 0.63 7.64
CA ARG A 79 2.89 -0.40 6.65
C ARG A 79 3.84 -0.37 5.45
N ILE A 80 4.21 0.83 5.00
CA ILE A 80 5.20 1.02 3.92
C ILE A 80 6.53 0.43 4.36
N LYS A 81 6.98 0.72 5.57
CA LYS A 81 8.23 0.16 6.10
C LYS A 81 8.24 -1.37 6.10
N GLU A 82 7.16 -1.99 6.58
CA GLU A 82 7.03 -3.46 6.57
C GLU A 82 7.09 -4.04 5.15
N LEU A 83 6.39 -3.42 4.19
CA LEU A 83 6.40 -3.84 2.79
C LEU A 83 7.75 -3.63 2.12
N GLU A 84 8.47 -2.57 2.49
CA GLU A 84 9.84 -2.32 2.01
C GLU A 84 10.80 -3.39 2.52
N GLU A 85 10.73 -3.77 3.79
CA GLU A 85 11.53 -4.86 4.38
C GLU A 85 11.22 -6.21 3.70
N GLU A 86 9.94 -6.52 3.47
CA GLU A 86 9.53 -7.73 2.74
C GLU A 86 10.06 -7.72 1.30
N LEU A 87 9.95 -6.58 0.61
CA LEU A 87 10.44 -6.41 -0.76
C LEU A 87 11.96 -6.57 -0.85
N GLU A 88 12.71 -6.06 0.14
CA GLU A 88 14.17 -6.25 0.22
C GLU A 88 14.52 -7.73 0.40
N GLY A 89 13.80 -8.43 1.29
CA GLY A 89 13.95 -9.88 1.47
C GLY A 89 13.74 -10.65 0.17
N LEU A 90 12.63 -10.37 -0.53
CA LEU A 90 12.31 -11.02 -1.81
C LEU A 90 13.34 -10.73 -2.90
N LYS A 91 13.91 -9.53 -2.94
CA LYS A 91 14.99 -9.19 -3.89
C LYS A 91 16.26 -10.00 -3.62
N VAL A 92 16.64 -10.17 -2.34
CA VAL A 92 17.78 -11.00 -1.97
C VAL A 92 17.53 -12.46 -2.35
N GLU A 93 16.35 -12.99 -2.02
CA GLU A 93 15.98 -14.36 -2.37
C GLU A 93 16.00 -14.58 -3.89
N GLN A 94 15.41 -13.66 -4.67
CA GLN A 94 15.43 -13.71 -6.12
C GLN A 94 16.86 -13.84 -6.67
N ILE A 95 17.80 -13.03 -6.17
CA ILE A 95 19.21 -13.07 -6.60
C ILE A 95 19.84 -14.42 -6.25
N ILE A 96 19.58 -14.96 -5.06
CA ILE A 96 20.06 -16.29 -4.65
C ILE A 96 19.53 -17.36 -5.60
N GLN A 97 18.23 -17.36 -5.89
CA GLN A 97 17.63 -18.34 -6.79
C GLN A 97 18.20 -18.24 -8.22
N ILE A 98 18.44 -17.02 -8.72
CA ILE A 98 19.13 -16.81 -10.00
C ILE A 98 20.56 -17.36 -9.95
N LYS A 99 21.32 -17.12 -8.88
CA LYS A 99 22.69 -17.65 -8.77
C LYS A 99 22.70 -19.18 -8.64
N ASN A 100 21.67 -19.78 -8.05
CA ASN A 100 21.58 -21.23 -7.87
C ASN A 100 21.43 -22.02 -9.18
N VAL A 101 20.86 -21.42 -10.23
CA VAL A 101 20.74 -22.07 -11.54
C VAL A 101 22.02 -22.04 -12.37
N LEU A 102 23.04 -21.30 -11.91
CA LEU A 102 24.33 -21.16 -12.60
C LEU A 102 25.29 -22.29 -12.21
N ASN A 103 26.18 -22.65 -13.13
CA ASN A 103 27.33 -23.50 -12.81
C ASN A 103 28.46 -22.68 -12.16
N ASP A 104 29.45 -23.37 -11.60
CA ASP A 104 30.50 -22.75 -10.78
C ASP A 104 31.37 -21.76 -11.57
N ASN A 105 31.63 -22.04 -12.86
CA ASN A 105 32.36 -21.13 -13.72
C ASN A 105 31.56 -19.82 -13.93
N GLN A 106 30.27 -19.92 -14.23
CA GLN A 106 29.38 -18.77 -14.40
C GLN A 106 29.27 -17.94 -13.11
N LYS A 107 29.17 -18.58 -11.93
CA LYS A 107 29.17 -17.87 -10.64
C LYS A 107 30.44 -17.05 -10.44
N THR A 108 31.59 -17.66 -10.71
CA THR A 108 32.91 -17.00 -10.60
C THR A 108 33.02 -15.80 -11.54
N GLN A 109 32.47 -15.89 -12.76
CA GLN A 109 32.45 -14.76 -13.70
C GLN A 109 31.57 -13.61 -13.20
N ILE A 110 30.39 -13.90 -12.65
CA ILE A 110 29.48 -12.90 -12.08
C ILE A 110 30.12 -12.19 -10.88
N GLU A 111 30.75 -12.93 -9.95
CA GLU A 111 31.42 -12.34 -8.78
C GLU A 111 32.56 -11.39 -9.19
N ASN A 112 33.37 -11.79 -10.17
CA ASN A 112 34.41 -10.93 -10.73
C ASN A 112 33.85 -9.66 -11.37
N TYR A 113 32.69 -9.76 -12.03
CA TYR A 113 32.00 -8.60 -12.60
C TYR A 113 31.46 -7.66 -11.51
N GLU A 114 30.80 -8.21 -10.49
CA GLU A 114 30.28 -7.47 -9.33
C GLU A 114 31.40 -6.72 -8.59
N ALA A 115 32.55 -7.36 -8.36
CA ALA A 115 33.71 -6.74 -7.71
C ALA A 115 34.26 -5.53 -8.50
N ARG A 116 34.34 -5.64 -9.83
CA ARG A 116 34.84 -4.58 -10.72
C ARG A 116 33.88 -3.39 -10.82
N THR A 117 32.58 -3.63 -10.78
CA THR A 117 31.58 -2.54 -10.85
C THR A 117 31.51 -1.79 -9.53
N ASN A 118 31.58 -2.49 -8.40
CA ASN A 118 31.58 -1.88 -7.08
C ASN A 118 32.82 -1.03 -6.80
N SER A 119 34.01 -1.44 -7.25
CA SER A 119 35.23 -0.62 -7.10
C SER A 119 35.14 0.69 -7.89
N ARG A 120 34.59 0.67 -9.11
CA ARG A 120 34.38 1.89 -9.92
C ARG A 120 33.40 2.88 -9.29
N ARG A 121 32.31 2.39 -8.70
CA ARG A 121 31.32 3.26 -8.03
C ARG A 121 31.93 4.02 -6.84
N ARG A 122 32.84 3.38 -6.10
CA ARG A 122 33.50 3.99 -4.93
C ARG A 122 34.52 5.07 -5.31
N THR A 123 35.11 4.99 -6.50
CA THR A 123 36.13 5.96 -6.95
C THR A 123 35.56 7.18 -7.69
N THR A 124 34.26 7.17 -8.02
CA THR A 124 33.59 8.24 -8.79
C THR A 124 32.54 8.93 -7.92
N THR A 125 32.97 9.46 -6.76
CA THR A 125 32.19 10.39 -5.95
C THR A 125 33.05 11.65 -5.78
N PRO A 126 32.67 12.80 -6.36
CA PRO A 126 33.37 14.08 -6.18
C PRO A 126 33.19 14.64 -4.76
#